data_AF-A0A061GPM0-F1
#
_entry.id   AF-A0A061GPM0-F1
#
_cell.length_a   1.000
_cell.length_b   1.000
_cell.length_c   1.000
_cell.angle_alpha   90.00
_cell.angle_beta   90.00
_cell.angle_gamma   90.00
#
_symmetry.space_group_name_H-M   'P 1'
#
loop_
_entity.id
_entity.type
_entity.pdbx_description
1 polymer ?
#
loop_
_entity_poly.entity_id
_entity_poly.type
_entity_poly.pdbx_seq_one_letter_code
_entity_poly.pdbx_strand_id
1 'polypeptide(L)'
;MSGIRRGWSDTTPLIRQQQQPHQKNRSATSPSAHSHSISSPLFLEMAAAISSSPATPRTAFLGVDVGTGSARAGLFDEKGKLLGSASSPIQIWKEGDCIEQSSTDIWHAICSAVKSACSLAKVEGEEVKGIGFAATCSLVAVDADGSPVTVSWSGDSRRNIIVWMDHRAVKQAEKINSRNSPVLQYCGGSVSPEMQPPKLLWVKENLQESWSMVFRWMDLSDWLSYRATGDDTRSLCTTVCKWTYLGHAHMQQMNEKDSRDMEACGWDDDFWEEIGLGDLVEGHHAKIGRSVAFPGHGLGSGLTPTAAKELGLLAGTPVGTSLIDAHAGGVGVMESLPKTDCEAEENDNEAICHRMVLVCGTSTCHMAVSRDKLFIPGVWGPFWSAMIPEYWLTEGGQSATGALLDYIIENHVASPRLANRAASRNTSLFLLLNNMLESMMSEMQCPFIAALTEDIHVLPDFHGNRSPIADPKAKGVVCGLTLDTSEKQLARLYLATIQGIAYGTRHIVEHCNANGHKIDTLLACGGLSKNALFIQEHADIIGCPIILPRESESVLLGAAILGAVAAKKYSCLSDAMKALNAAGQVIHPSKDPRVKKYHDAKYQIFLELYKQQLSQRSIMAQALA
;
A
#
# COMPACT_ATOMS: atom_id res chain seq x y z
N MET A 1 -5.84 28.52 -20.33
CA MET A 1 -4.41 28.20 -20.45
C MET A 1 -4.04 27.28 -19.29
N SER A 2 -4.27 25.98 -19.45
CA SER A 2 -4.19 24.98 -18.39
C SER A 2 -3.00 24.06 -18.63
N GLY A 3 -1.92 24.29 -17.88
CA GLY A 3 -0.74 23.43 -17.85
C GLY A 3 -0.97 22.23 -16.93
N ILE A 4 -0.88 21.04 -17.51
CA ILE A 4 -0.89 19.73 -16.85
C ILE A 4 0.27 19.67 -15.84
N ARG A 5 0.01 19.43 -14.55
CA ARG A 5 1.03 19.24 -13.50
C ARG A 5 1.22 17.75 -13.22
N ARG A 6 2.45 17.24 -13.38
CA ARG A 6 2.87 15.88 -12.97
C ARG A 6 3.51 15.95 -11.58
N GLY A 7 3.09 15.07 -10.67
CA GLY A 7 3.74 14.85 -9.37
C GLY A 7 5.08 14.10 -9.51
N TRP A 8 5.96 14.27 -8.55
CA TRP A 8 7.39 13.89 -8.61
C TRP A 8 7.69 12.43 -8.23
N SER A 9 6.70 11.54 -8.20
CA SER A 9 6.89 10.15 -7.74
C SER A 9 7.33 9.15 -8.82
N ASP A 10 7.38 9.53 -10.10
CA ASP A 10 7.80 8.64 -11.18
C ASP A 10 9.03 9.20 -11.94
N THR A 11 10.23 8.78 -11.54
CA THR A 11 11.44 8.98 -12.36
C THR A 11 12.20 7.67 -12.55
N THR A 12 11.73 6.86 -13.49
CA THR A 12 12.52 5.82 -14.15
C THR A 12 13.11 6.41 -15.45
N PRO A 13 14.43 6.34 -15.72
CA PRO A 13 15.00 6.95 -16.92
C PRO A 13 14.57 6.18 -18.18
N LEU A 14 13.84 6.83 -19.08
CA LEU A 14 13.55 6.34 -20.43
C LEU A 14 14.82 6.43 -21.28
N ILE A 15 15.49 5.31 -21.52
CA ILE A 15 16.59 5.22 -22.49
C ILE A 15 15.99 5.24 -23.91
N ARG A 16 16.12 6.39 -24.59
CA ARG A 16 15.86 6.49 -26.05
C ARG A 16 17.07 5.93 -26.80
N GLN A 17 16.87 4.83 -27.52
CA GLN A 17 17.80 4.37 -28.56
C GLN A 17 17.80 5.36 -29.74
N GLN A 18 18.94 5.98 -30.03
CA GLN A 18 19.17 6.66 -31.30
C GLN A 18 19.87 5.69 -32.26
N GLN A 19 19.19 5.37 -33.36
CA GLN A 19 19.78 4.79 -34.56
C GLN A 19 20.58 5.87 -35.30
N GLN A 20 21.80 5.55 -35.72
CA GLN A 20 22.47 6.23 -36.84
C GLN A 20 23.06 5.20 -37.81
N PRO A 21 23.04 5.46 -39.14
CA PRO A 21 23.39 4.49 -40.16
C PRO A 21 24.85 4.58 -40.64
N HIS A 22 25.29 3.47 -41.24
CA HIS A 22 26.56 3.19 -41.91
C HIS A 22 27.25 4.33 -42.68
N GLN A 23 28.60 4.35 -42.64
CA GLN A 23 29.43 4.56 -43.84
C GLN A 23 30.85 3.97 -43.73
N LYS A 24 31.37 3.60 -44.92
CA LYS A 24 32.54 2.78 -45.27
C LYS A 24 33.88 3.54 -45.24
N ASN A 25 34.99 2.82 -45.06
CA ASN A 25 36.24 2.85 -45.88
C ASN A 25 37.24 1.81 -45.31
N ARG A 26 37.65 0.75 -46.04
CA ARG A 26 38.81 0.64 -46.98
C ARG A 26 40.13 1.11 -46.33
N SER A 27 41.31 0.49 -46.39
CA SER A 27 41.86 -0.77 -46.94
C SER A 27 43.41 -0.63 -46.86
N ALA A 28 44.19 -1.69 -46.55
CA ALA A 28 45.59 -1.96 -46.98
C ALA A 28 46.27 -2.98 -46.02
N THR A 29 46.50 -4.27 -46.37
CA THR A 29 47.67 -4.89 -47.07
C THR A 29 49.02 -4.67 -46.34
N SER A 30 49.52 -5.61 -45.50
CA SER A 30 50.34 -6.84 -45.77
C SER A 30 51.86 -6.55 -45.93
N PRO A 31 52.80 -7.53 -45.93
CA PRO A 31 52.94 -8.82 -45.22
C PRO A 31 54.34 -9.04 -44.59
N SER A 32 54.56 -10.12 -43.84
CA SER A 32 55.84 -10.86 -43.90
C SER A 32 55.66 -12.32 -43.46
N ALA A 33 56.30 -13.21 -44.21
CA ALA A 33 56.26 -14.66 -44.09
C ALA A 33 57.59 -15.17 -43.53
N HIS A 34 57.56 -16.18 -42.67
CA HIS A 34 58.63 -17.17 -42.58
C HIS A 34 58.05 -18.57 -42.38
N SER A 35 58.63 -19.48 -43.15
CA SER A 35 58.37 -20.90 -43.33
C SER A 35 58.72 -21.74 -42.11
N HIS A 36 57.97 -22.81 -41.86
CA HIS A 36 58.42 -24.19 -42.09
C HIS A 36 57.32 -25.19 -41.71
N SER A 37 56.98 -26.04 -42.68
CA SER A 37 56.19 -27.26 -42.52
C SER A 37 57.00 -28.36 -41.85
N ILE A 38 56.37 -29.21 -41.04
CA ILE A 38 56.25 -30.66 -41.26
C ILE A 38 55.37 -31.29 -40.15
N SER A 39 54.55 -32.25 -40.59
CA SER A 39 53.88 -33.37 -39.87
C SER A 39 52.71 -33.10 -38.92
N SER A 40 51.51 -33.43 -39.40
CA SER A 40 50.34 -33.83 -38.59
C SER A 40 50.59 -35.18 -37.92
N PRO A 41 49.89 -35.46 -36.79
CA PRO A 41 48.88 -36.50 -36.87
C PRO A 41 47.54 -36.10 -36.22
N LEU A 42 46.49 -36.66 -36.82
CA LEU A 42 45.10 -36.75 -36.38
C LEU A 42 44.88 -36.63 -34.86
N PHE A 43 44.22 -35.55 -34.43
CA PHE A 43 43.51 -35.51 -33.16
C PHE A 43 42.01 -35.70 -33.42
N LEU A 44 41.48 -36.74 -32.77
CA LEU A 44 40.07 -37.08 -32.66
C LEU A 44 39.36 -35.93 -31.92
N GLU A 45 38.47 -35.20 -32.61
CA GLU A 45 37.56 -34.25 -31.96
C GLU A 45 36.58 -35.02 -31.06
N MET A 46 36.82 -34.97 -29.75
CA MET A 46 35.78 -35.27 -28.76
C MET A 46 34.81 -34.10 -28.72
N ALA A 47 33.71 -34.20 -29.48
CA ALA A 47 32.54 -33.38 -29.29
C ALA A 47 31.97 -33.68 -27.88
N ALA A 48 32.34 -32.86 -26.90
CA ALA A 48 31.66 -32.81 -25.62
C ALA A 48 30.28 -32.20 -25.87
N ALA A 49 29.29 -33.07 -26.10
CA ALA A 49 27.89 -32.70 -25.99
C ALA A 49 27.65 -32.20 -24.57
N ILE A 50 27.58 -30.88 -24.40
CA ILE A 50 27.01 -30.25 -23.22
C ILE A 50 25.53 -30.59 -23.27
N SER A 51 25.19 -31.74 -22.69
CA SER A 51 23.84 -32.07 -22.26
C SER A 51 23.44 -30.99 -21.25
N SER A 52 22.78 -29.94 -21.73
CA SER A 52 21.92 -29.13 -20.90
C SER A 52 20.85 -30.07 -20.34
N SER A 53 21.00 -30.44 -19.08
CA SER A 53 19.87 -30.94 -18.31
C SER A 53 18.71 -29.96 -18.50
N PRO A 54 17.48 -30.43 -18.77
CA PRO A 54 16.36 -29.50 -18.82
C PRO A 54 16.33 -28.79 -17.47
N ALA A 55 16.58 -27.47 -17.50
CA ALA A 55 16.43 -26.66 -16.32
C ALA A 55 15.02 -26.93 -15.79
N THR A 56 14.90 -27.33 -14.52
CA THR A 56 13.60 -27.44 -13.87
C THR A 56 12.82 -26.16 -14.16
N PRO A 57 11.60 -26.25 -14.71
CA PRO A 57 10.85 -25.05 -15.11
C PRO A 57 10.78 -24.09 -13.93
N ARG A 58 11.17 -22.84 -14.16
CA ARG A 58 11.25 -21.86 -13.10
C ARG A 58 9.84 -21.64 -12.58
N THR A 59 9.64 -21.71 -11.26
CA THR A 59 8.35 -21.38 -10.66
C THR A 59 8.36 -19.91 -10.27
N ALA A 60 7.35 -19.17 -10.77
CA ALA A 60 7.15 -17.77 -10.44
C ALA A 60 5.72 -17.51 -9.96
N PHE A 61 5.57 -16.53 -9.06
CA PHE A 61 4.29 -16.02 -8.58
C PHE A 61 4.12 -14.56 -8.99
N LEU A 62 2.95 -14.22 -9.48
CA LEU A 62 2.62 -12.88 -9.97
C LEU A 62 1.82 -12.11 -8.93
N GLY A 63 2.35 -10.97 -8.50
CA GLY A 63 1.61 -9.96 -7.76
C GLY A 63 1.19 -8.83 -8.69
N VAL A 64 -0.07 -8.42 -8.59
CA VAL A 64 -0.61 -7.22 -9.24
C VAL A 64 -1.08 -6.25 -8.17
N ASP A 65 -0.70 -4.98 -8.32
CA ASP A 65 -1.08 -3.91 -7.41
C ASP A 65 -1.63 -2.71 -8.20
N VAL A 66 -2.88 -2.32 -7.91
CA VAL A 66 -3.53 -1.14 -8.51
C VAL A 66 -3.60 -0.02 -7.48
N GLY A 67 -2.62 0.88 -7.56
CA GLY A 67 -2.59 2.10 -6.78
C GLY A 67 -3.48 3.21 -7.37
N THR A 68 -3.31 4.43 -6.88
CA THR A 68 -4.11 5.58 -7.35
C THR A 68 -3.72 6.08 -8.76
N GLY A 69 -2.44 5.98 -9.12
CA GLY A 69 -1.91 6.56 -10.37
C GLY A 69 -1.43 5.54 -11.41
N SER A 70 -1.26 4.27 -11.03
CA SER A 70 -0.78 3.23 -11.94
C SER A 70 -1.19 1.83 -11.46
N ALA A 71 -1.26 0.91 -12.41
CA ALA A 71 -1.28 -0.53 -12.17
C ALA A 71 0.15 -1.08 -12.30
N ARG A 72 0.57 -1.91 -11.35
CA ARG A 72 1.90 -2.50 -11.26
C ARG A 72 1.80 -4.01 -11.25
N ALA A 73 2.81 -4.67 -11.82
CA ALA A 73 2.95 -6.12 -11.81
C ALA A 73 4.39 -6.48 -11.42
N GLY A 74 4.54 -7.54 -10.63
CA GLY A 74 5.84 -8.06 -10.21
C GLY A 74 5.85 -9.58 -10.17
N LEU A 75 6.89 -10.19 -10.72
CA LEU A 75 7.13 -11.63 -10.65
C LEU A 75 8.16 -11.96 -9.57
N PHE A 76 7.85 -12.94 -8.74
CA PHE A 76 8.70 -13.39 -7.64
C PHE A 76 9.01 -14.87 -7.76
N ASP A 77 10.23 -15.28 -7.37
CA ASP A 77 10.57 -16.70 -7.25
C ASP A 77 10.03 -17.32 -5.95
N GLU A 78 10.27 -18.62 -5.77
CA GLU A 78 9.86 -19.38 -4.57
C GLU A 78 10.53 -18.92 -3.26
N LYS A 79 11.50 -18.00 -3.32
CA LYS A 79 12.15 -17.39 -2.15
C LYS A 79 11.69 -15.95 -1.94
N GLY A 80 10.70 -15.51 -2.71
CA GLY A 80 10.13 -14.17 -2.68
C GLY A 80 11.08 -13.12 -3.25
N LYS A 81 12.04 -13.48 -4.09
CA LYS A 81 12.93 -12.51 -4.73
C LYS A 81 12.27 -11.94 -5.98
N LEU A 82 12.28 -10.62 -6.14
CA LEU A 82 11.76 -9.98 -7.35
C LEU A 82 12.60 -10.35 -8.57
N LEU A 83 11.94 -10.86 -9.60
CA LEU A 83 12.54 -11.28 -10.88
C LEU A 83 12.41 -10.19 -11.94
N GLY A 84 11.31 -9.46 -11.93
CA GLY A 84 11.04 -8.34 -12.81
C GLY A 84 9.71 -7.70 -12.45
N SER A 85 9.61 -6.38 -12.65
CA SER A 85 8.41 -5.59 -12.39
C SER A 85 8.21 -4.54 -13.47
N ALA A 86 6.97 -4.16 -13.69
CA ALA A 86 6.61 -3.06 -14.57
C ALA A 86 5.37 -2.33 -14.05
N SER A 87 5.16 -1.10 -14.54
CA SER A 87 4.03 -0.25 -14.19
C SER A 87 3.41 0.35 -15.45
N SER A 88 2.09 0.54 -15.42
CA SER A 88 1.33 1.22 -16.47
C SER A 88 0.43 2.27 -15.84
N PRO A 89 0.43 3.53 -16.32
CA PRO A 89 -0.40 4.59 -15.76
C PRO A 89 -1.88 4.30 -15.98
N ILE A 90 -2.73 4.77 -15.05
CA ILE A 90 -4.19 4.67 -15.16
C ILE A 90 -4.81 6.06 -15.20
N GLN A 91 -5.92 6.18 -15.92
CA GLN A 91 -6.67 7.42 -16.08
C GLN A 91 -7.42 7.76 -14.79
N ILE A 92 -7.34 9.03 -14.36
CA ILE A 92 -8.09 9.56 -13.21
C ILE A 92 -8.80 10.86 -13.62
N TRP A 93 -10.07 10.99 -13.23
CA TRP A 93 -10.84 12.22 -13.34
C TRP A 93 -11.01 12.84 -11.96
N LYS A 94 -10.77 14.15 -11.84
CA LYS A 94 -10.88 14.90 -10.58
C LYS A 94 -11.69 16.17 -10.81
N GLU A 95 -12.86 16.25 -10.18
CA GLU A 95 -13.81 17.35 -10.29
C GLU A 95 -14.31 17.73 -8.89
N GLY A 96 -13.64 18.69 -8.24
CA GLY A 96 -13.89 19.00 -6.84
C GLY A 96 -13.62 17.79 -5.95
N ASP A 97 -14.60 17.42 -5.13
CA ASP A 97 -14.54 16.25 -4.24
C ASP A 97 -14.85 14.92 -4.96
N CYS A 98 -15.26 14.96 -6.24
CA CYS A 98 -15.53 13.79 -7.06
C CYS A 98 -14.26 13.30 -7.77
N ILE A 99 -13.83 12.08 -7.47
CA ILE A 99 -12.64 11.44 -8.01
C ILE A 99 -13.02 10.06 -8.56
N GLU A 100 -12.81 9.88 -9.86
CA GLU A 100 -13.32 8.71 -10.59
C GLU A 100 -12.23 8.06 -11.46
N GLN A 101 -12.42 6.77 -11.71
CA GLN A 101 -11.56 5.93 -12.54
C GLN A 101 -12.41 5.03 -13.47
N SER A 102 -11.73 4.28 -14.33
CA SER A 102 -12.35 3.33 -15.27
C SER A 102 -11.83 1.92 -15.03
N SER A 103 -12.73 0.97 -14.80
CA SER A 103 -12.35 -0.43 -14.60
C SER A 103 -11.74 -1.03 -15.86
N THR A 104 -12.25 -0.67 -17.04
CA THR A 104 -11.70 -1.07 -18.35
C THR A 104 -10.28 -0.56 -18.56
N ASP A 105 -10.02 0.71 -18.26
CA ASP A 105 -8.67 1.31 -18.37
C ASP A 105 -7.67 0.62 -17.43
N ILE A 106 -8.08 0.41 -16.17
CA ILE A 106 -7.28 -0.30 -15.17
C ILE A 106 -6.93 -1.72 -15.65
N TRP A 107 -7.89 -2.47 -16.19
CA TRP A 107 -7.61 -3.82 -16.70
C TRP A 107 -6.61 -3.81 -17.85
N HIS A 108 -6.74 -2.88 -18.81
CA HIS A 108 -5.76 -2.73 -19.89
C HIS A 108 -4.36 -2.37 -19.35
N ALA A 109 -4.28 -1.49 -18.35
CA ALA A 109 -3.03 -1.12 -17.69
C ALA A 109 -2.38 -2.33 -16.99
N ILE A 110 -3.17 -3.17 -16.31
CA ILE A 110 -2.71 -4.44 -15.73
C ILE A 110 -2.15 -5.36 -16.82
N CYS A 111 -2.89 -5.60 -17.90
CA CYS A 111 -2.42 -6.46 -18.99
C CYS A 111 -1.09 -5.98 -19.57
N SER A 112 -0.93 -4.66 -19.73
CA SER A 112 0.32 -4.04 -20.17
C SER A 112 1.45 -4.27 -19.17
N ALA A 113 1.21 -3.98 -17.89
CA ALA A 113 2.20 -4.16 -16.82
C ALA A 113 2.63 -5.62 -16.67
N VAL A 114 1.70 -6.58 -16.70
CA VAL A 114 1.99 -8.02 -16.58
C VAL A 114 2.86 -8.49 -17.74
N LYS A 115 2.50 -8.17 -18.99
CA LYS A 115 3.30 -8.55 -20.17
C LYS A 115 4.71 -7.96 -20.11
N SER A 116 4.84 -6.70 -19.70
CA SER A 116 6.16 -6.06 -19.51
C SER A 116 6.95 -6.70 -18.38
N ALA A 117 6.33 -7.03 -17.24
CA ALA A 117 6.99 -7.68 -16.11
C ALA A 117 7.51 -9.08 -16.49
N CYS A 118 6.70 -9.90 -17.19
CA CYS A 118 7.12 -11.20 -17.71
C CYS A 118 8.33 -11.08 -18.66
N SER A 119 8.28 -10.11 -19.59
CA SER A 119 9.38 -9.85 -20.53
C SER A 119 10.68 -9.44 -19.81
N LEU A 120 10.60 -8.55 -18.82
CA LEU A 120 11.75 -8.11 -18.03
C LEU A 120 12.31 -9.23 -17.15
N ALA A 121 11.44 -10.06 -16.57
CA ALA A 121 11.81 -11.20 -15.74
C ALA A 121 12.36 -12.39 -16.57
N LYS A 122 12.12 -12.40 -17.89
CA LYS A 122 12.35 -13.54 -18.79
C LYS A 122 11.65 -14.80 -18.28
N VAL A 123 10.36 -14.64 -17.98
CA VAL A 123 9.49 -15.71 -17.49
C VAL A 123 8.36 -15.90 -18.50
N GLU A 124 8.19 -17.13 -18.95
CA GLU A 124 7.10 -17.50 -19.86
C GLU A 124 5.78 -17.68 -19.08
N GLY A 125 4.64 -17.52 -19.76
CA GLY A 125 3.33 -17.60 -19.11
C GLY A 125 3.07 -18.94 -18.38
N GLU A 126 3.70 -20.02 -18.82
CA GLU A 126 3.60 -21.36 -18.21
C GLU A 126 4.35 -21.50 -16.89
N GLU A 127 5.34 -20.64 -16.65
CA GLU A 127 6.16 -20.60 -15.44
C GLU A 127 5.47 -19.85 -14.30
N VAL A 128 4.44 -19.06 -14.60
CA VAL A 128 3.59 -18.37 -13.61
C VAL A 128 2.57 -19.35 -13.03
N LYS A 129 2.79 -19.76 -11.77
CA LYS A 129 1.99 -20.79 -11.09
C LYS A 129 0.83 -20.26 -10.27
N GLY A 130 0.80 -18.96 -10.00
CA GLY A 130 -0.31 -18.32 -9.30
C GLY A 130 -0.25 -16.81 -9.41
N ILE A 131 -1.42 -16.18 -9.32
CA ILE A 131 -1.59 -14.73 -9.35
C ILE A 131 -2.40 -14.27 -8.14
N GLY A 132 -2.02 -13.14 -7.57
CA GLY A 132 -2.85 -12.42 -6.61
C GLY A 132 -2.96 -10.95 -6.97
N PHE A 133 -4.07 -10.35 -6.53
CA PHE A 133 -4.41 -8.96 -6.80
C PHE A 133 -4.50 -8.18 -5.49
N ALA A 134 -3.96 -6.96 -5.53
CA ALA A 134 -4.17 -5.94 -4.53
C ALA A 134 -4.59 -4.63 -5.20
N ALA A 135 -5.41 -3.83 -4.53
CA ALA A 135 -5.81 -2.53 -5.06
C ALA A 135 -6.22 -1.57 -3.95
N THR A 136 -6.29 -0.28 -4.29
CA THR A 136 -7.00 0.69 -3.44
C THR A 136 -8.44 0.23 -3.18
N CYS A 137 -9.01 0.60 -2.01
CA CYS A 137 -10.40 0.30 -1.64
C CYS A 137 -11.42 1.20 -2.37
N SER A 138 -11.35 1.24 -3.70
CA SER A 138 -12.26 1.99 -4.56
C SER A 138 -13.52 1.18 -4.87
N LEU A 139 -14.65 1.85 -5.15
CA LEU A 139 -15.94 1.19 -5.41
C LEU A 139 -16.18 1.06 -6.91
N VAL A 140 -16.42 -0.17 -7.39
CA VAL A 140 -16.69 -0.48 -8.80
C VAL A 140 -18.17 -0.82 -9.00
N ALA A 141 -18.76 -0.25 -10.06
CA ALA A 141 -20.12 -0.50 -10.50
C ALA A 141 -20.15 -1.26 -11.84
N VAL A 142 -20.83 -2.41 -11.87
CA VAL A 142 -21.03 -3.20 -13.10
C VAL A 142 -22.43 -3.80 -13.23
N ASP A 143 -22.86 -4.03 -14.47
CA ASP A 143 -24.11 -4.68 -14.82
C ASP A 143 -23.95 -6.23 -14.81
N ALA A 144 -25.03 -6.96 -15.09
CA ALA A 144 -25.13 -8.42 -15.01
C ALA A 144 -24.12 -9.12 -15.92
N ASP A 145 -23.87 -8.56 -17.10
CA ASP A 145 -22.89 -9.02 -18.10
C ASP A 145 -21.45 -8.58 -17.78
N GLY A 146 -21.23 -7.82 -16.72
CA GLY A 146 -19.94 -7.25 -16.32
C GLY A 146 -19.60 -5.92 -16.99
N SER A 147 -20.51 -5.35 -17.78
CA SER A 147 -20.32 -4.04 -18.42
C SER A 147 -20.26 -2.91 -17.39
N PRO A 148 -19.40 -1.89 -17.59
CA PRO A 148 -19.31 -0.72 -16.70
C PRO A 148 -20.63 0.06 -16.60
N VAL A 149 -21.05 0.38 -15.38
CA VAL A 149 -22.19 1.27 -15.11
C VAL A 149 -21.68 2.59 -14.54
N THR A 150 -22.12 3.71 -15.11
CA THR A 150 -21.59 5.03 -14.71
C THR A 150 -21.90 5.36 -13.25
N VAL A 151 -20.91 5.90 -12.54
CA VAL A 151 -21.04 6.50 -11.20
C VAL A 151 -20.81 8.02 -11.25
N SER A 152 -20.88 8.58 -12.45
CA SER A 152 -20.56 9.98 -12.74
C SER A 152 -21.78 10.77 -13.15
N TRP A 153 -21.84 12.03 -12.77
CA TRP A 153 -22.84 12.98 -13.28
C TRP A 153 -22.77 13.17 -14.79
N SER A 154 -21.63 12.87 -15.42
CA SER A 154 -21.48 12.99 -16.87
C SER A 154 -22.25 11.93 -17.65
N GLY A 155 -22.73 10.87 -17.00
CA GLY A 155 -23.35 9.71 -17.66
C GLY A 155 -22.37 8.84 -18.47
N ASP A 156 -21.06 9.11 -18.39
CA ASP A 156 -20.05 8.34 -19.12
C ASP A 156 -19.86 6.99 -18.44
N SER A 157 -20.27 5.91 -19.11
CA SER A 157 -20.16 4.54 -18.59
C SER A 157 -18.73 4.11 -18.31
N ARG A 158 -17.73 4.76 -18.93
CA ARG A 158 -16.31 4.48 -18.62
C ARG A 158 -15.93 4.92 -17.21
N ARG A 159 -16.63 5.91 -16.64
CA ARG A 159 -16.41 6.43 -15.28
C ARG A 159 -17.28 5.62 -14.32
N ASN A 160 -16.89 4.38 -14.05
CA ASN A 160 -17.64 3.41 -13.24
C ASN A 160 -16.98 3.05 -11.90
N ILE A 161 -15.95 3.81 -11.51
CA ILE A 161 -15.26 3.64 -10.23
C ILE A 161 -15.31 4.94 -9.44
N ILE A 162 -15.80 4.88 -8.20
CA ILE A 162 -15.62 5.94 -7.20
C ILE A 162 -14.32 5.64 -6.44
N VAL A 163 -13.32 6.50 -6.58
CA VAL A 163 -11.98 6.26 -6.02
C VAL A 163 -12.00 6.33 -4.49
N TRP A 164 -11.10 5.62 -3.81
CA TRP A 164 -11.00 5.60 -2.34
C TRP A 164 -11.04 7.01 -1.71
N MET A 165 -10.22 7.93 -2.22
CA MET A 165 -10.07 9.32 -1.74
C MET A 165 -11.19 10.29 -2.16
N ASP A 166 -12.27 9.79 -2.78
CA ASP A 166 -13.44 10.60 -3.12
C ASP A 166 -14.25 10.96 -1.86
N HIS A 167 -14.58 12.24 -1.69
CA HIS A 167 -15.30 12.77 -0.53
C HIS A 167 -16.72 13.24 -0.85
N ARG A 168 -17.31 12.85 -1.99
CA ARG A 168 -18.69 13.26 -2.36
C ARG A 168 -19.74 12.84 -1.33
N ALA A 169 -19.45 11.79 -0.55
CA ALA A 169 -20.37 11.14 0.38
C ALA A 169 -20.28 11.63 1.84
N VAL A 170 -19.69 12.81 2.10
CA VAL A 170 -19.56 13.37 3.47
C VAL A 170 -20.91 13.44 4.19
N LYS A 171 -21.96 13.96 3.54
CA LYS A 171 -23.30 14.09 4.14
C LYS A 171 -23.91 12.73 4.49
N GLN A 172 -23.69 11.73 3.66
CA GLN A 172 -24.17 10.37 3.87
C GLN A 172 -23.41 9.69 5.02
N ALA A 173 -22.10 9.93 5.13
CA ALA A 173 -21.32 9.47 6.29
C ALA A 173 -21.84 10.10 7.60
N GLU A 174 -22.10 11.41 7.62
CA GLU A 174 -22.70 12.09 8.79
C GLU A 174 -24.07 11.51 9.16
N LYS A 175 -24.92 11.22 8.16
CA LYS A 175 -26.24 10.58 8.34
C LYS A 175 -26.14 9.14 8.83
N ILE A 176 -25.10 8.39 8.45
CA ILE A 176 -24.85 7.03 8.97
C ILE A 176 -24.34 7.13 10.41
N ASN A 177 -23.41 8.04 10.67
CA ASN A 177 -22.79 8.21 11.99
C ASN A 177 -23.72 8.80 13.05
N SER A 178 -24.83 9.43 12.66
CA SER A 178 -25.86 9.85 13.62
C SER A 178 -26.70 8.69 14.16
N ARG A 179 -26.56 7.49 13.57
CA ARG A 179 -27.17 6.26 14.04
C ARG A 179 -26.26 5.59 15.06
N ASN A 180 -26.85 4.93 16.06
CA ASN A 180 -26.11 4.25 17.11
C ASN A 180 -26.00 2.74 16.83
N SER A 181 -25.56 2.37 15.63
CA SER A 181 -25.46 0.96 15.23
C SER A 181 -24.23 0.28 15.85
N PRO A 182 -24.35 -0.95 16.37
CA PRO A 182 -23.22 -1.73 16.87
C PRO A 182 -22.11 -1.92 15.84
N VAL A 183 -22.38 -1.89 14.54
CA VAL A 183 -21.35 -2.13 13.52
C VAL A 183 -20.32 -1.00 13.46
N LEU A 184 -20.73 0.23 13.79
CA LEU A 184 -19.85 1.41 13.78
C LEU A 184 -18.70 1.31 14.79
N GLN A 185 -18.84 0.48 15.83
CA GLN A 185 -17.78 0.25 16.81
C GLN A 185 -16.51 -0.35 16.19
N TYR A 186 -16.63 -1.10 15.08
CA TYR A 186 -15.49 -1.67 14.34
C TYR A 186 -14.83 -0.65 13.42
N CYS A 187 -15.46 0.50 13.16
CA CYS A 187 -14.91 1.60 12.39
C CYS A 187 -14.28 2.67 13.30
N GLY A 188 -13.92 2.32 14.54
CA GLY A 188 -13.41 3.29 15.53
C GLY A 188 -14.48 4.26 16.04
N GLY A 189 -15.77 3.94 15.86
CA GLY A 189 -16.92 4.73 16.30
C GLY A 189 -17.65 5.49 15.19
N SER A 190 -17.07 5.62 13.99
CA SER A 190 -17.70 6.33 12.87
C SER A 190 -17.18 5.85 11.52
N VAL A 191 -18.06 5.70 10.52
CA VAL A 191 -17.64 5.44 9.13
C VAL A 191 -17.04 6.70 8.50
N SER A 192 -15.99 6.50 7.70
CA SER A 192 -15.41 7.54 6.84
C SER A 192 -16.23 7.70 5.56
N PRO A 193 -16.34 8.91 4.95
CA PRO A 193 -16.90 9.07 3.61
C PRO A 193 -16.17 8.26 2.52
N GLU A 194 -14.95 7.82 2.80
CA GLU A 194 -14.14 6.98 1.90
C GLU A 194 -14.57 5.51 1.89
N MET A 195 -15.33 5.06 2.91
CA MET A 195 -15.86 3.69 2.98
C MET A 195 -17.05 3.49 2.03
N GLN A 196 -17.42 2.23 1.77
CA GLN A 196 -18.39 1.91 0.71
C GLN A 196 -19.85 2.27 1.06
N PRO A 197 -20.38 2.07 2.29
CA PRO A 197 -21.77 2.37 2.58
C PRO A 197 -22.17 3.84 2.34
N PRO A 198 -21.38 4.85 2.77
CA PRO A 198 -21.66 6.25 2.39
C PRO A 198 -21.69 6.48 0.87
N LYS A 199 -20.75 5.89 0.11
CA LYS A 199 -20.68 6.02 -1.35
C LYS A 199 -21.90 5.39 -2.04
N LEU A 200 -22.32 4.21 -1.59
CA LEU A 200 -23.52 3.53 -2.09
C LEU A 200 -24.77 4.36 -1.81
N LEU A 201 -24.92 4.87 -0.59
CA LEU A 201 -26.04 5.74 -0.23
C LEU A 201 -26.05 7.02 -1.08
N TRP A 202 -24.87 7.60 -1.36
CA TRP A 202 -24.75 8.75 -2.24
C TRP A 202 -25.21 8.41 -3.66
N VAL A 203 -24.78 7.30 -4.25
CA VAL A 203 -25.23 6.90 -5.60
C VAL A 203 -26.73 6.66 -5.61
N LYS A 204 -27.29 5.98 -4.61
CA LYS A 204 -28.74 5.75 -4.51
C LYS A 204 -29.55 7.05 -4.47
N GLU A 205 -29.09 8.03 -3.72
CA GLU A 205 -29.76 9.33 -3.57
C GLU A 205 -29.59 10.24 -4.80
N ASN A 206 -28.49 10.12 -5.55
CA ASN A 206 -28.09 11.10 -6.57
C ASN A 206 -28.12 10.57 -8.01
N LEU A 207 -27.94 9.27 -8.22
CA LEU A 207 -27.81 8.59 -9.52
C LEU A 207 -28.75 7.38 -9.59
N GLN A 208 -30.07 7.63 -9.49
CA GLN A 208 -31.09 6.57 -9.40
C GLN A 208 -31.11 5.63 -10.62
N GLU A 209 -30.86 6.15 -11.82
CA GLU A 209 -30.76 5.35 -13.04
C GLU A 209 -29.60 4.35 -12.93
N SER A 210 -28.40 4.83 -12.59
CA SER A 210 -27.24 3.97 -12.33
C SER A 210 -27.54 2.94 -11.24
N TRP A 211 -28.12 3.37 -10.11
CA TRP A 211 -28.48 2.47 -9.01
C TRP A 211 -29.38 1.30 -9.46
N SER A 212 -30.34 1.58 -10.34
CA SER A 212 -31.25 0.57 -10.90
C SER A 212 -30.55 -0.40 -11.86
N MET A 213 -29.56 0.07 -12.62
CA MET A 213 -28.80 -0.74 -13.58
C MET A 213 -27.71 -1.58 -12.92
N VAL A 214 -27.14 -1.15 -11.80
CA VAL A 214 -26.03 -1.89 -11.18
C VAL A 214 -26.52 -3.25 -10.68
N PHE A 215 -25.87 -4.29 -11.20
CA PHE A 215 -26.05 -5.68 -10.77
C PHE A 215 -25.04 -6.08 -9.71
N ARG A 216 -23.82 -5.54 -9.74
CA ARG A 216 -22.79 -5.76 -8.70
C ARG A 216 -22.07 -4.48 -8.31
N TRP A 217 -21.98 -4.30 -7.01
CA TRP A 217 -21.09 -3.38 -6.34
C TRP A 217 -19.93 -4.18 -5.76
N MET A 218 -18.70 -3.77 -6.09
CA MET A 218 -17.51 -4.51 -5.69
C MET A 218 -16.43 -3.55 -5.22
N ASP A 219 -15.61 -3.97 -4.25
CA ASP A 219 -14.34 -3.29 -4.03
C ASP A 219 -13.45 -3.55 -5.27
N LEU A 220 -12.58 -2.60 -5.62
CA LEU A 220 -11.74 -2.71 -6.80
C LEU A 220 -10.90 -3.98 -6.76
N SER A 221 -10.36 -4.33 -5.60
CA SER A 221 -9.56 -5.56 -5.44
C SER A 221 -10.38 -6.82 -5.71
N ASP A 222 -11.65 -6.88 -5.29
CA ASP A 222 -12.57 -7.98 -5.61
C ASP A 222 -12.95 -8.01 -7.09
N TRP A 223 -13.18 -6.83 -7.70
CA TRP A 223 -13.48 -6.72 -9.12
C TRP A 223 -12.35 -7.26 -10.00
N LEU A 224 -11.08 -7.06 -9.60
CA LEU A 224 -9.93 -7.61 -10.32
C LEU A 224 -9.92 -9.13 -10.32
N SER A 225 -10.14 -9.75 -9.15
CA SER A 225 -10.22 -11.21 -9.05
C SER A 225 -11.42 -11.79 -9.78
N TYR A 226 -12.59 -11.13 -9.71
CA TYR A 226 -13.77 -11.50 -10.48
C TYR A 226 -13.53 -11.38 -11.99
N ARG A 227 -12.93 -10.27 -12.46
CA ARG A 227 -12.62 -10.07 -13.90
C ARG A 227 -11.63 -11.10 -14.42
N ALA A 228 -10.76 -11.63 -13.55
CA ALA A 228 -9.80 -12.65 -13.88
C ALA A 228 -10.41 -14.07 -13.94
N THR A 229 -11.38 -14.38 -13.06
CA THR A 229 -11.85 -15.76 -12.79
C THR A 229 -13.31 -16.03 -13.15
N GLY A 230 -14.16 -15.00 -13.16
CA GLY A 230 -15.62 -15.12 -13.18
C GLY A 230 -16.24 -15.54 -11.84
N ASP A 231 -15.43 -15.74 -10.79
CA ASP A 231 -15.89 -16.10 -9.45
C ASP A 231 -16.31 -14.85 -8.67
N ASP A 232 -17.54 -14.87 -8.15
CA ASP A 232 -18.18 -13.75 -7.45
C ASP A 232 -17.91 -13.76 -5.93
N THR A 233 -17.00 -14.61 -5.45
CA THR A 233 -16.54 -14.63 -4.05
C THR A 233 -15.77 -13.34 -3.70
N ARG A 234 -16.08 -12.76 -2.54
CA ARG A 234 -15.45 -11.52 -2.04
C ARG A 234 -14.33 -11.82 -1.06
N SER A 235 -13.38 -10.90 -0.95
CA SER A 235 -12.37 -10.95 0.09
C SER A 235 -12.95 -10.60 1.46
N LEU A 236 -12.58 -11.38 2.49
CA LEU A 236 -12.81 -10.97 3.88
C LEU A 236 -12.11 -9.63 4.19
N CYS A 237 -10.98 -9.33 3.55
CA CYS A 237 -10.28 -8.05 3.75
C CYS A 237 -11.15 -6.86 3.38
N THR A 238 -11.67 -6.85 2.15
CA THR A 238 -12.43 -5.73 1.61
C THR A 238 -13.71 -5.53 2.41
N THR A 239 -14.49 -6.61 2.52
CA THR A 239 -15.81 -6.61 3.16
C THR A 239 -15.74 -6.17 4.61
N VAL A 240 -14.83 -6.74 5.41
CA VAL A 240 -14.71 -6.41 6.83
C VAL A 240 -14.21 -4.98 7.03
N CYS A 241 -13.20 -4.56 6.27
CA CYS A 241 -12.56 -3.26 6.52
C CYS A 241 -13.35 -2.07 5.98
N LYS A 242 -14.16 -2.23 4.91
CA LYS A 242 -14.75 -1.11 4.15
C LYS A 242 -16.24 -1.26 3.85
N TRP A 243 -16.84 -2.42 4.08
CA TRP A 243 -18.26 -2.69 3.86
C TRP A 243 -19.01 -3.02 5.14
N THR A 244 -18.43 -2.76 6.32
CA THR A 244 -19.10 -2.99 7.61
C THR A 244 -19.53 -4.45 7.83
N TYR A 245 -18.86 -5.41 7.18
CA TYR A 245 -19.11 -6.83 7.34
C TYR A 245 -18.48 -7.38 8.63
N LEU A 246 -19.23 -8.21 9.37
CA LEU A 246 -18.79 -8.79 10.63
C LEU A 246 -18.08 -10.14 10.40
N GLY A 247 -16.81 -10.09 9.98
CA GLY A 247 -16.04 -11.30 9.63
C GLY A 247 -15.93 -12.35 10.73
N HIS A 248 -16.08 -11.97 12.00
CA HIS A 248 -16.03 -12.89 13.15
C HIS A 248 -17.24 -13.83 13.24
N ALA A 249 -18.27 -13.65 12.41
CA ALA A 249 -19.33 -14.64 12.20
C ALA A 249 -18.78 -16.02 11.80
N HIS A 250 -17.58 -16.05 11.18
CA HIS A 250 -16.89 -17.27 10.74
C HIS A 250 -15.97 -17.92 11.77
N MET A 251 -15.69 -17.24 12.89
CA MET A 251 -14.61 -17.62 13.82
C MET A 251 -14.71 -19.05 14.36
N GLN A 252 -15.92 -19.57 14.58
CA GLN A 252 -16.14 -20.92 15.12
C GLN A 252 -16.38 -21.98 14.05
N GLN A 253 -16.46 -21.57 12.78
CA GLN A 253 -16.93 -22.43 11.69
C GLN A 253 -15.80 -22.85 10.75
N MET A 254 -14.74 -22.06 10.63
CA MET A 254 -13.69 -22.25 9.62
C MET A 254 -12.28 -22.00 10.17
N ASN A 255 -11.32 -22.75 9.62
CA ASN A 255 -9.88 -22.54 9.78
C ASN A 255 -9.27 -22.23 8.41
N GLU A 256 -8.17 -21.50 8.36
CA GLU A 256 -7.47 -21.18 7.11
C GLU A 256 -7.04 -22.41 6.30
N LYS A 257 -6.59 -23.49 6.96
CA LYS A 257 -6.09 -24.71 6.30
C LYS A 257 -7.18 -25.49 5.56
N ASP A 258 -8.41 -25.34 6.01
CA ASP A 258 -9.62 -25.91 5.39
C ASP A 258 -10.46 -24.81 4.72
N SER A 259 -9.81 -23.70 4.32
CA SER A 259 -10.44 -22.54 3.69
C SER A 259 -11.22 -22.96 2.44
N ARG A 260 -12.50 -22.64 2.48
CA ARG A 260 -13.44 -22.71 1.36
C ARG A 260 -14.14 -21.37 1.21
N ASP A 261 -14.82 -21.19 0.09
CA ASP A 261 -15.79 -20.14 -0.05
C ASP A 261 -16.87 -20.29 1.04
N MET A 262 -17.12 -19.22 1.78
CA MET A 262 -18.02 -19.20 2.93
C MET A 262 -19.26 -18.39 2.58
N GLU A 263 -20.43 -18.89 2.95
CA GLU A 263 -21.66 -18.11 2.87
C GLU A 263 -21.50 -16.80 3.66
N ALA A 264 -21.89 -15.67 3.06
CA ALA A 264 -21.64 -14.35 3.63
C ALA A 264 -22.60 -14.00 4.79
N CYS A 265 -22.54 -14.73 5.91
CA CYS A 265 -23.46 -14.58 7.06
C CYS A 265 -23.13 -13.42 8.02
N GLY A 266 -22.06 -12.65 7.78
CA GLY A 266 -21.66 -11.50 8.59
C GLY A 266 -22.24 -10.16 8.17
N TRP A 267 -23.16 -10.11 7.20
CA TRP A 267 -23.92 -8.90 6.88
C TRP A 267 -24.92 -8.60 8.02
N ASP A 268 -24.96 -7.35 8.48
CA ASP A 268 -25.94 -6.88 9.48
C ASP A 268 -27.13 -6.24 8.75
N ASP A 269 -28.17 -7.04 8.50
CA ASP A 269 -29.33 -6.63 7.70
C ASP A 269 -30.05 -5.43 8.31
N ASP A 270 -30.21 -5.41 9.63
CA ASP A 270 -30.81 -4.30 10.38
C ASP A 270 -30.05 -3.00 10.11
N PHE A 271 -28.70 -3.04 10.12
CA PHE A 271 -27.88 -1.87 9.78
C PHE A 271 -28.11 -1.40 8.33
N TRP A 272 -28.10 -2.30 7.35
CA TRP A 272 -28.28 -1.94 5.94
C TRP A 272 -29.68 -1.36 5.66
N GLU A 273 -30.71 -1.92 6.28
CA GLU A 273 -32.07 -1.38 6.26
C GLU A 273 -32.13 0.01 6.92
N GLU A 274 -31.58 0.14 8.13
CA GLU A 274 -31.57 1.39 8.90
C GLU A 274 -30.91 2.52 8.10
N ILE A 275 -29.81 2.23 7.38
CA ILE A 275 -29.10 3.22 6.58
C ILE A 275 -29.80 3.64 5.29
N GLY A 276 -30.89 2.96 4.93
CA GLY A 276 -31.65 3.21 3.70
C GLY A 276 -31.12 2.44 2.50
N LEU A 277 -30.39 1.35 2.73
CA LEU A 277 -29.80 0.46 1.71
C LEU A 277 -30.34 -0.98 1.80
N GLY A 278 -31.56 -1.17 2.35
CA GLY A 278 -32.19 -2.49 2.51
C GLY A 278 -32.45 -3.24 1.19
N ASP A 279 -32.49 -2.55 0.05
CA ASP A 279 -32.56 -3.15 -1.28
C ASP A 279 -31.29 -3.92 -1.67
N LEU A 280 -30.18 -3.74 -0.94
CA LEU A 280 -28.99 -4.59 -1.08
C LEU A 280 -29.10 -5.88 -0.25
N VAL A 281 -29.95 -5.92 0.77
CA VAL A 281 -30.29 -7.14 1.53
C VAL A 281 -31.25 -7.99 0.71
N GLU A 282 -32.20 -7.35 0.02
CA GLU A 282 -33.13 -8.01 -0.91
C GLU A 282 -32.39 -8.87 -1.95
N GLY A 283 -32.78 -10.13 -2.06
CA GLY A 283 -32.09 -11.09 -2.92
C GLY A 283 -30.83 -11.69 -2.30
N HIS A 284 -30.73 -11.76 -0.96
CA HIS A 284 -29.63 -12.39 -0.23
C HIS A 284 -28.28 -11.77 -0.64
N HIS A 285 -28.13 -10.46 -0.50
CA HIS A 285 -26.85 -9.74 -0.69
C HIS A 285 -26.20 -9.92 -2.07
N ALA A 286 -26.96 -10.32 -3.10
CA ALA A 286 -26.42 -10.69 -4.41
C ALA A 286 -25.56 -9.58 -5.03
N LYS A 287 -25.96 -8.33 -4.83
CA LYS A 287 -25.26 -7.17 -5.40
C LYS A 287 -23.94 -6.86 -4.71
N ILE A 288 -23.75 -7.27 -3.45
CA ILE A 288 -22.59 -6.88 -2.62
C ILE A 288 -21.71 -8.07 -2.24
N GLY A 289 -22.22 -9.30 -2.36
CA GLY A 289 -21.46 -10.54 -2.19
C GLY A 289 -22.21 -11.56 -1.31
N ARG A 290 -22.46 -12.75 -1.88
CA ARG A 290 -23.05 -13.91 -1.20
C ARG A 290 -22.02 -14.85 -0.58
N SER A 291 -20.78 -14.75 -1.06
CA SER A 291 -19.68 -15.60 -0.67
C SER A 291 -18.49 -14.73 -0.29
N VAL A 292 -17.80 -15.12 0.77
CA VAL A 292 -16.56 -14.51 1.24
C VAL A 292 -15.49 -15.58 1.45
N ALA A 293 -14.21 -15.24 1.30
CA ALA A 293 -13.12 -16.16 1.57
C ALA A 293 -11.93 -15.49 2.26
N PHE A 294 -11.09 -16.32 2.90
CA PHE A 294 -9.82 -15.86 3.46
C PHE A 294 -8.87 -15.36 2.36
N PRO A 295 -7.99 -14.40 2.67
CA PRO A 295 -6.95 -13.95 1.75
C PRO A 295 -6.16 -15.13 1.16
N GLY A 296 -5.96 -15.14 -0.16
CA GLY A 296 -5.21 -16.20 -0.85
C GLY A 296 -5.99 -17.48 -1.13
N HIS A 297 -7.26 -17.59 -0.72
CA HIS A 297 -8.13 -18.70 -1.13
C HIS A 297 -8.26 -18.74 -2.67
N GLY A 298 -8.13 -19.93 -3.26
CA GLY A 298 -8.16 -20.10 -4.71
C GLY A 298 -9.57 -19.93 -5.29
N LEU A 299 -9.71 -19.06 -6.28
CA LEU A 299 -11.00 -18.67 -6.87
C LEU A 299 -11.31 -19.44 -8.15
N GLY A 300 -12.54 -19.92 -8.26
CA GLY A 300 -13.07 -20.66 -9.39
C GLY A 300 -12.13 -21.77 -9.87
N SER A 301 -11.94 -21.85 -11.19
CA SER A 301 -10.93 -22.70 -11.81
C SER A 301 -9.64 -21.95 -12.14
N GLY A 302 -9.37 -20.80 -11.51
CA GLY A 302 -8.27 -19.89 -11.87
C GLY A 302 -8.62 -18.96 -13.04
N LEU A 303 -7.60 -18.48 -13.77
CA LEU A 303 -7.79 -17.55 -14.89
C LEU A 303 -8.74 -18.11 -15.95
N THR A 304 -9.74 -17.31 -16.33
CA THR A 304 -10.57 -17.62 -17.50
C THR A 304 -9.74 -17.64 -18.78
N PRO A 305 -10.15 -18.35 -19.84
CA PRO A 305 -9.46 -18.32 -21.13
C PRO A 305 -9.29 -16.91 -21.70
N THR A 306 -10.29 -16.03 -21.50
CA THR A 306 -10.24 -14.63 -21.91
C THR A 306 -9.18 -13.85 -21.13
N ALA A 307 -9.23 -13.90 -19.80
CA ALA A 307 -8.26 -13.20 -18.96
C ALA A 307 -6.83 -13.69 -19.18
N ALA A 308 -6.64 -15.01 -19.30
CA ALA A 308 -5.35 -15.61 -19.59
C ALA A 308 -4.75 -15.09 -20.91
N LYS A 309 -5.55 -15.03 -21.98
CA LYS A 309 -5.12 -14.48 -23.28
C LYS A 309 -4.76 -12.99 -23.18
N GLU A 310 -5.55 -12.20 -22.44
CA GLU A 310 -5.33 -10.76 -22.26
C GLU A 310 -4.04 -10.48 -21.46
N LEU A 311 -3.78 -11.28 -20.41
CA LEU A 311 -2.59 -11.19 -19.56
C LEU A 311 -1.34 -11.82 -20.19
N GLY A 312 -1.50 -12.73 -21.15
CA GLY A 312 -0.40 -13.51 -21.73
C GLY A 312 0.06 -14.67 -20.86
N LEU A 313 -0.88 -15.29 -20.13
CA LEU A 313 -0.67 -16.40 -19.20
C LEU A 313 -1.48 -17.64 -19.60
N LEU A 314 -1.39 -18.72 -18.83
CA LEU A 314 -2.18 -19.93 -19.04
C LEU A 314 -3.59 -19.82 -18.46
N ALA A 315 -4.57 -20.35 -19.19
CA ALA A 315 -5.90 -20.55 -18.66
C ALA A 315 -5.84 -21.55 -17.50
N GLY A 316 -6.57 -21.26 -16.43
CA GLY A 316 -6.56 -22.07 -15.22
C GLY A 316 -5.39 -21.80 -14.27
N THR A 317 -4.51 -20.82 -14.55
CA THR A 317 -3.54 -20.36 -13.54
C THR A 317 -4.30 -19.93 -12.27
N PRO A 318 -4.00 -20.52 -11.09
CA PRO A 318 -4.67 -20.22 -9.83
C PRO A 318 -4.66 -18.72 -9.48
N VAL A 319 -5.80 -18.22 -9.04
CA VAL A 319 -5.97 -16.83 -8.60
C VAL A 319 -6.40 -16.81 -7.14
N GLY A 320 -5.67 -16.09 -6.30
CA GLY A 320 -6.02 -15.92 -4.89
C GLY A 320 -7.05 -14.81 -4.68
N THR A 321 -7.90 -15.01 -3.68
CA THR A 321 -8.78 -13.95 -3.13
C THR A 321 -7.93 -12.76 -2.74
N SER A 322 -8.37 -11.56 -3.16
CA SER A 322 -7.59 -10.34 -3.18
C SER A 322 -7.44 -9.68 -1.80
N LEU A 323 -6.62 -8.63 -1.72
CA LEU A 323 -6.47 -7.79 -0.54
C LEU A 323 -6.54 -6.30 -0.93
N ILE A 324 -6.88 -5.44 0.03
CA ILE A 324 -6.61 -4.01 -0.09
C ILE A 324 -5.08 -3.79 -0.13
N ASP A 325 -4.60 -2.84 -0.93
CA ASP A 325 -3.18 -2.53 -1.15
C ASP A 325 -2.35 -2.43 0.14
N ALA A 326 -2.82 -1.70 1.15
CA ALA A 326 -2.13 -1.59 2.43
C ALA A 326 -2.01 -2.97 3.12
N HIS A 327 -3.06 -3.79 3.07
CA HIS A 327 -3.11 -5.09 3.72
C HIS A 327 -2.19 -6.09 3.01
N ALA A 328 -2.14 -6.04 1.67
CA ALA A 328 -1.13 -6.76 0.89
C ALA A 328 0.29 -6.30 1.25
N GLY A 329 0.52 -5.00 1.43
CA GLY A 329 1.78 -4.48 1.97
C GLY A 329 2.14 -5.07 3.34
N GLY A 330 1.15 -5.27 4.21
CA GLY A 330 1.28 -5.97 5.49
C GLY A 330 1.71 -7.42 5.35
N VAL A 331 0.99 -8.20 4.55
CA VAL A 331 1.34 -9.59 4.21
C VAL A 331 2.72 -9.69 3.55
N GLY A 332 3.09 -8.70 2.74
CA GLY A 332 4.38 -8.62 2.07
C GLY A 332 5.56 -8.35 3.00
N VAL A 333 5.34 -8.03 4.29
CA VAL A 333 6.44 -7.76 5.23
C VAL A 333 6.33 -8.40 6.60
N MET A 334 5.15 -8.82 7.07
CA MET A 334 4.92 -9.17 8.48
C MET A 334 5.92 -10.20 9.05
N GLU A 335 6.38 -11.14 8.22
CA GLU A 335 7.36 -12.17 8.60
C GLU A 335 8.80 -11.85 8.14
N SER A 336 9.10 -10.59 7.79
CA SER A 336 10.43 -10.13 7.40
C SER A 336 11.34 -9.93 8.63
N LEU A 337 11.57 -10.99 9.39
CA LEU A 337 12.44 -10.95 10.56
C LEU A 337 13.89 -11.35 10.23
N PRO A 338 14.89 -10.76 10.91
CA PRO A 338 16.26 -11.27 10.85
C PRO A 338 16.29 -12.71 11.36
N LYS A 339 17.09 -13.56 10.72
CA LYS A 339 17.39 -14.88 11.27
C LYS A 339 18.22 -14.70 12.53
N THR A 340 17.64 -14.92 13.70
CA THR A 340 18.40 -15.04 14.94
C THR A 340 19.08 -16.40 14.96
N ASP A 341 20.36 -16.46 15.34
CA ASP A 341 21.13 -17.71 15.51
C ASP A 341 20.64 -18.58 16.69
N CYS A 342 19.51 -18.22 17.30
CA CYS A 342 18.88 -18.96 18.38
C CYS A 342 17.53 -19.47 17.90
N GLU A 343 17.42 -20.80 17.80
CA GLU A 343 16.20 -21.59 17.69
C GLU A 343 15.37 -21.45 18.98
N ALA A 344 14.92 -20.24 19.28
CA ALA A 344 13.89 -20.07 20.29
C ALA A 344 12.56 -20.44 19.62
N GLU A 345 12.05 -21.63 19.96
CA GLU A 345 10.66 -22.04 19.81
C GLU A 345 9.71 -21.14 20.63
N GLU A 346 9.88 -19.82 20.58
CA GLU A 346 8.81 -18.92 21.01
C GLU A 346 7.60 -19.24 20.14
N ASN A 347 6.44 -19.38 20.78
CA ASN A 347 5.19 -19.68 20.11
C ASN A 347 4.96 -18.61 19.04
N ASP A 348 5.30 -18.96 17.79
CA ASP A 348 5.40 -18.08 16.63
C ASP A 348 4.11 -17.24 16.42
N ASN A 349 3.01 -17.79 16.93
CA ASN A 349 1.68 -17.21 16.96
C ASN A 349 1.49 -16.01 17.90
N GLU A 350 2.31 -15.82 18.93
CA GLU A 350 2.26 -14.65 19.81
C GLU A 350 3.28 -13.59 19.36
N ALA A 351 4.42 -14.01 18.80
CA ALA A 351 5.48 -13.11 18.33
C ALA A 351 5.01 -12.15 17.21
N ILE A 352 4.06 -12.58 16.37
CA ILE A 352 3.48 -11.71 15.33
C ILE A 352 2.64 -10.55 15.90
N CYS A 353 2.10 -10.71 17.12
CA CYS A 353 1.30 -9.68 17.80
C CYS A 353 2.14 -8.54 18.43
N HIS A 354 3.47 -8.72 18.50
CA HIS A 354 4.41 -7.69 18.97
C HIS A 354 4.86 -6.75 17.85
N ARG A 355 4.35 -6.97 16.64
CA ARG A 355 4.77 -6.28 15.41
C ARG A 355 3.69 -5.31 14.93
N MET A 356 4.11 -4.15 14.46
CA MET A 356 3.26 -3.24 13.71
C MET A 356 3.89 -2.90 12.36
N VAL A 357 3.11 -3.05 11.29
CA VAL A 357 3.52 -2.68 9.94
C VAL A 357 3.13 -1.24 9.64
N LEU A 358 4.10 -0.44 9.21
CA LEU A 358 3.96 0.89 8.66
C LEU A 358 3.99 0.80 7.13
N VAL A 359 2.82 0.95 6.49
CA VAL A 359 2.72 1.03 5.03
C VAL A 359 2.79 2.49 4.64
N CYS A 360 4.00 2.96 4.29
CA CYS A 360 4.29 4.38 4.15
C CYS A 360 4.19 4.85 2.69
N GLY A 361 3.26 5.77 2.41
CA GLY A 361 3.07 6.39 1.11
C GLY A 361 2.61 7.83 1.22
N THR A 362 1.65 8.23 0.38
CA THR A 362 0.97 9.53 0.46
C THR A 362 0.37 9.76 1.86
N SER A 363 -0.25 8.71 2.39
CA SER A 363 -0.66 8.51 3.78
C SER A 363 0.11 7.31 4.35
N THR A 364 0.02 7.07 5.66
CA THR A 364 0.59 5.88 6.30
C THR A 364 -0.48 5.09 7.02
N CYS A 365 -0.55 3.78 6.78
CA CYS A 365 -1.38 2.85 7.55
C CYS A 365 -0.52 2.11 8.58
N HIS A 366 -1.08 1.93 9.78
CA HIS A 366 -0.45 1.30 10.93
C HIS A 366 -1.22 0.03 11.27
N MET A 367 -0.69 -1.13 10.90
CA MET A 367 -1.40 -2.40 11.01
C MET A 367 -0.75 -3.31 12.04
N ALA A 368 -1.52 -3.73 13.04
CA ALA A 368 -1.10 -4.69 14.05
C ALA A 368 -2.17 -5.77 14.17
N VAL A 369 -1.75 -6.98 14.56
CA VAL A 369 -2.67 -8.12 14.74
C VAL A 369 -2.68 -8.56 16.20
N SER A 370 -3.82 -9.08 16.65
CA SER A 370 -3.98 -9.65 17.99
C SER A 370 -4.83 -10.93 17.93
N ARG A 371 -4.65 -11.82 18.90
CA ARG A 371 -5.55 -12.95 19.13
C ARG A 371 -6.84 -12.50 19.82
N ASP A 372 -6.77 -11.42 20.58
CA ASP A 372 -7.88 -10.86 21.31
C ASP A 372 -8.60 -9.78 20.50
N LYS A 373 -9.89 -9.62 20.79
CA LYS A 373 -10.73 -8.59 20.21
C LYS A 373 -10.50 -7.26 20.94
N LEU A 374 -9.58 -6.45 20.42
CA LEU A 374 -9.20 -5.16 21.02
C LEU A 374 -9.96 -3.99 20.37
N PHE A 375 -10.88 -3.36 21.11
CA PHE A 375 -11.51 -2.10 20.70
C PHE A 375 -10.67 -0.92 21.17
N ILE A 376 -10.17 -0.13 20.21
CA ILE A 376 -9.24 0.96 20.47
C ILE A 376 -9.88 2.25 19.96
N PRO A 377 -10.24 3.21 20.83
CA PRO A 377 -10.87 4.45 20.41
C PRO A 377 -10.04 5.19 19.36
N GLY A 378 -10.68 5.64 18.27
CA GLY A 378 -10.03 6.37 17.18
C GLY A 378 -9.09 5.55 16.29
N VAL A 379 -9.15 4.22 16.38
CA VAL A 379 -8.43 3.28 15.52
C VAL A 379 -9.43 2.31 14.90
N TRP A 380 -9.28 1.98 13.62
CA TRP A 380 -10.20 1.05 12.95
C TRP A 380 -9.90 -0.40 13.36
N GLY A 381 -10.92 -1.24 13.27
CA GLY A 381 -10.90 -2.60 13.80
C GLY A 381 -11.58 -2.70 15.17
N PRO A 382 -11.52 -3.88 15.81
CA PRO A 382 -10.76 -5.06 15.42
C PRO A 382 -11.45 -5.82 14.27
N PHE A 383 -10.74 -6.08 13.17
CA PHE A 383 -11.25 -6.75 11.98
C PHE A 383 -10.78 -8.21 11.93
N TRP A 384 -11.69 -9.16 12.15
CA TRP A 384 -11.33 -10.58 12.15
C TRP A 384 -10.89 -11.08 10.78
N SER A 385 -9.72 -11.70 10.73
CA SER A 385 -9.13 -12.35 9.54
C SER A 385 -9.02 -11.47 8.29
N ALA A 386 -8.98 -10.15 8.48
CA ALA A 386 -8.98 -9.19 7.37
C ALA A 386 -7.62 -9.02 6.68
N MET A 387 -6.52 -9.46 7.31
CA MET A 387 -5.18 -9.44 6.71
C MET A 387 -4.47 -10.77 6.92
N ILE A 388 -4.40 -11.24 8.16
CA ILE A 388 -3.83 -12.53 8.53
C ILE A 388 -4.96 -13.38 9.08
N PRO A 389 -5.27 -14.54 8.49
CA PRO A 389 -6.32 -15.42 8.97
C PRO A 389 -6.15 -15.80 10.45
N GLU A 390 -7.27 -15.87 11.17
CA GLU A 390 -7.34 -16.21 12.60
C GLU A 390 -6.74 -15.17 13.56
N TYR A 391 -6.55 -13.94 13.10
CA TYR A 391 -6.19 -12.79 13.92
C TYR A 391 -7.17 -11.63 13.74
N TRP A 392 -7.31 -10.81 14.78
CA TRP A 392 -7.96 -9.52 14.72
C TRP A 392 -6.97 -8.45 14.26
N LEU A 393 -7.30 -7.76 13.17
CA LEU A 393 -6.53 -6.63 12.66
C LEU A 393 -6.96 -5.32 13.30
N THR A 394 -5.99 -4.56 13.77
CA THR A 394 -6.10 -3.14 14.14
C THR A 394 -5.49 -2.30 13.02
N GLU A 395 -6.23 -1.31 12.51
CA GLU A 395 -5.81 -0.45 11.40
C GLU A 395 -5.83 1.04 11.80
N GLY A 396 -4.71 1.51 12.34
CA GLY A 396 -4.45 2.93 12.54
C GLY A 396 -4.05 3.63 11.24
N GLY A 397 -4.04 4.95 11.24
CA GLY A 397 -3.46 5.67 10.11
C GLY A 397 -3.23 7.16 10.34
N GLN A 398 -2.37 7.71 9.48
CA GLN A 398 -2.12 9.14 9.34
C GLN A 398 -2.50 9.56 7.92
N SER A 399 -3.51 10.43 7.80
CA SER A 399 -4.13 10.81 6.52
C SER A 399 -3.18 11.50 5.53
N ALA A 400 -2.13 12.16 6.03
CA ALA A 400 -1.12 12.81 5.21
C ALA A 400 0.27 12.60 5.83
N THR A 401 1.15 11.88 5.14
CA THR A 401 2.55 11.68 5.53
C THR A 401 3.45 12.11 4.38
N GLY A 402 3.49 11.34 3.29
CA GLY A 402 4.21 11.73 2.07
C GLY A 402 3.63 12.99 1.46
N ALA A 403 2.30 13.09 1.38
CA ALA A 403 1.62 14.30 0.91
C ALA A 403 1.95 15.53 1.76
N LEU A 404 2.14 15.36 3.07
CA LEU A 404 2.51 16.46 3.96
C LEU A 404 3.95 16.92 3.70
N LEU A 405 4.89 15.99 3.51
CA LEU A 405 6.26 16.32 3.15
C LEU A 405 6.33 17.05 1.80
N ASP A 406 5.63 16.53 0.79
CA ASP A 406 5.53 17.17 -0.53
C ASP A 406 4.90 18.56 -0.40
N TYR A 407 3.80 18.71 0.35
CA TYR A 407 3.16 20.00 0.59
C TYR A 407 4.09 21.03 1.21
N ILE A 408 4.82 20.67 2.27
CA ILE A 408 5.77 21.55 2.95
C ILE A 408 6.90 21.97 1.99
N ILE A 409 7.41 21.02 1.20
CA ILE A 409 8.49 21.27 0.25
C ILE A 409 8.01 22.16 -0.90
N GLU A 410 6.89 21.83 -1.54
CA GLU A 410 6.37 22.53 -2.73
C GLU A 410 5.93 23.95 -2.44
N ASN A 411 5.44 24.24 -1.23
CA ASN A 411 4.95 25.57 -0.85
C ASN A 411 6.04 26.51 -0.32
N HIS A 412 7.29 26.05 -0.20
CA HIS A 412 8.39 26.90 0.24
C HIS A 412 9.06 27.64 -0.95
N VAL A 413 9.44 28.91 -0.76
CA VAL A 413 10.02 29.75 -1.84
C VAL A 413 11.32 29.18 -2.43
N ALA A 414 12.07 28.43 -1.64
CA ALA A 414 13.32 27.78 -2.07
C ALA A 414 13.09 26.53 -2.94
N SER A 415 11.85 26.03 -3.04
CA SER A 415 11.51 24.77 -3.70
C SER A 415 11.94 24.70 -5.17
N PRO A 416 11.64 25.70 -6.04
CA PRO A 416 12.02 25.62 -7.44
C PRO A 416 13.54 25.54 -7.64
N ARG A 417 14.31 26.23 -6.79
CA ARG A 417 15.78 26.22 -6.85
C ARG A 417 16.35 24.87 -6.47
N LEU A 418 15.83 24.26 -5.40
CA LEU A 418 16.26 22.93 -4.94
C LEU A 418 15.82 21.82 -5.89
N ALA A 419 14.60 21.90 -6.42
CA ALA A 419 14.08 21.02 -7.46
C ALA A 419 15.00 21.00 -8.70
N ASN A 420 15.41 22.18 -9.19
CA ASN A 420 16.36 22.29 -10.30
C ASN A 420 17.75 21.72 -9.96
N ARG A 421 18.23 21.90 -8.73
CA ARG A 421 19.51 21.34 -8.26
C ARG A 421 19.45 19.81 -8.13
N ALA A 422 18.33 19.27 -7.64
CA ALA A 422 18.12 17.83 -7.54
C ALA A 422 18.10 17.19 -8.93
N ALA A 423 17.35 17.80 -9.87
CA ALA A 423 17.28 17.35 -11.26
C ALA A 423 18.65 17.42 -11.97
N SER A 424 19.41 18.51 -11.81
CA SER A 424 20.73 18.62 -12.44
C SER A 424 21.78 17.64 -11.90
N ARG A 425 21.58 17.14 -10.68
CA ARG A 425 22.42 16.12 -10.04
C ARG A 425 21.88 14.69 -10.19
N ASN A 426 20.75 14.52 -10.88
CA ASN A 426 20.04 13.24 -11.00
C ASN A 426 19.84 12.55 -9.64
N THR A 427 19.43 13.34 -8.63
CA THR A 427 19.18 12.88 -7.26
C THR A 427 17.77 13.26 -6.81
N SER A 428 17.25 12.57 -5.79
CA SER A 428 15.95 12.92 -5.23
C SER A 428 16.05 14.19 -4.38
N LEU A 429 14.96 14.95 -4.34
CA LEU A 429 14.87 16.15 -3.51
C LEU A 429 15.02 15.81 -2.01
N PHE A 430 14.48 14.67 -1.57
CA PHE A 430 14.66 14.15 -0.22
C PHE A 430 16.14 13.90 0.12
N LEU A 431 16.89 13.22 -0.76
CA LEU A 431 18.31 12.97 -0.53
C LEU A 431 19.11 14.28 -0.49
N LEU A 432 18.77 15.26 -1.34
CA LEU A 432 19.39 16.59 -1.29
C LEU A 432 19.14 17.30 0.04
N LEU A 433 17.90 17.28 0.55
CA LEU A 433 17.54 17.87 1.84
C LEU A 433 18.22 17.15 3.01
N ASN A 434 18.29 15.81 2.98
CA ASN A 434 18.98 15.02 4.00
C ASN A 434 20.48 15.39 4.06
N ASN A 435 21.17 15.46 2.92
CA ASN A 435 22.58 15.86 2.86
C ASN A 435 22.81 17.30 3.37
N MET A 436 21.84 18.19 3.13
CA MET A 436 21.90 19.55 3.65
C MET A 436 21.78 19.57 5.18
N LEU A 437 20.91 18.75 5.75
CA LEU A 437 20.78 18.62 7.20
C LEU A 437 22.07 18.09 7.85
N GLU A 438 22.70 17.07 7.26
CA GLU A 438 24.01 16.57 7.72
C GLU A 438 25.10 17.64 7.69
N SER A 439 25.14 18.42 6.60
CA SER A 439 26.07 19.56 6.47
C SER A 439 25.79 20.62 7.54
N MET A 440 24.52 20.95 7.77
CA MET A 440 24.11 21.92 8.79
C MET A 440 24.45 21.45 10.21
N MET A 441 24.24 20.17 10.53
CA MET A 441 24.62 19.59 11.81
C MET A 441 26.12 19.79 12.07
N SER A 442 26.94 19.55 11.05
CA SER A 442 28.40 19.72 11.13
C SER A 442 28.81 21.19 11.28
N GLU A 443 28.23 22.09 10.48
CA GLU A 443 28.52 23.53 10.52
C GLU A 443 28.12 24.18 11.86
N MET A 444 26.99 23.76 12.43
CA MET A 444 26.45 24.29 13.69
C MET A 444 26.99 23.55 14.93
N GLN A 445 27.79 22.50 14.74
CA GLN A 445 28.29 21.62 15.80
C GLN A 445 27.16 21.04 16.67
N CYS A 446 26.02 20.73 16.05
CA CYS A 446 24.89 20.10 16.75
C CYS A 446 25.26 18.67 17.16
N PRO A 447 24.84 18.21 18.35
CA PRO A 447 25.24 16.91 18.88
C PRO A 447 24.66 15.72 18.09
N PHE A 448 23.53 15.91 17.42
CA PHE A 448 22.84 14.94 16.58
C PHE A 448 21.87 15.68 15.64
N ILE A 449 21.47 15.03 14.53
CA ILE A 449 20.71 15.68 13.45
C ILE A 449 19.36 16.22 13.93
N ALA A 450 18.65 15.47 14.77
CA ALA A 450 17.36 15.86 15.31
C ALA A 450 17.39 17.20 16.07
N ALA A 451 18.53 17.57 16.67
CA ALA A 451 18.70 18.81 17.43
C ALA A 451 18.57 20.08 16.56
N LEU A 452 18.69 19.98 15.23
CA LEU A 452 18.53 21.11 14.30
C LEU A 452 17.12 21.75 14.34
N THR A 453 16.19 21.15 15.06
CA THR A 453 14.80 21.59 15.16
C THR A 453 14.39 21.86 16.62
N GLU A 454 15.34 22.19 17.50
CA GLU A 454 15.09 22.45 18.94
C GLU A 454 13.97 23.46 19.22
N ASP A 455 13.81 24.41 18.31
CA ASP A 455 12.92 25.56 18.34
C ASP A 455 11.77 25.46 17.31
N ILE A 456 11.73 24.41 16.48
CA ILE A 456 10.71 24.22 15.44
C ILE A 456 9.91 22.94 15.71
N HIS A 457 8.58 23.10 15.80
CA HIS A 457 7.66 22.00 16.12
C HIS A 457 6.52 21.96 15.11
N VAL A 458 6.16 20.76 14.67
CA VAL A 458 5.07 20.54 13.71
C VAL A 458 4.05 19.56 14.30
N LEU A 459 2.80 20.01 14.40
CA LEU A 459 1.64 19.13 14.53
C LEU A 459 1.18 18.78 13.11
N PRO A 460 1.22 17.50 12.68
CA PRO A 460 1.10 17.10 11.28
C PRO A 460 -0.35 16.94 10.79
N ASP A 461 -1.36 17.31 11.59
CA ASP A 461 -2.79 17.10 11.28
C ASP A 461 -3.33 18.08 10.21
N PHE A 462 -2.58 18.33 9.13
CA PHE A 462 -2.95 19.22 8.02
C PHE A 462 -4.20 18.75 7.27
N HIS A 463 -4.51 17.46 7.37
CA HIS A 463 -5.69 16.83 6.79
C HIS A 463 -6.55 16.12 7.85
N GLY A 464 -6.64 16.74 9.04
CA GLY A 464 -7.29 16.12 10.20
C GLY A 464 -6.44 15.03 10.84
N ASN A 465 -6.90 14.52 11.98
CA ASN A 465 -6.30 13.39 12.66
C ASN A 465 -7.19 12.16 12.50
N ARG A 466 -6.70 11.14 11.79
CA ARG A 466 -7.39 9.84 11.69
C ARG A 466 -7.22 9.03 12.98
N SER A 467 -5.98 8.83 13.41
CA SER A 467 -5.67 8.07 14.62
C SER A 467 -4.57 8.75 15.46
N PRO A 468 -4.61 8.59 16.80
CA PRO A 468 -5.65 7.93 17.59
C PRO A 468 -6.82 8.85 18.00
N ILE A 469 -6.80 10.13 17.62
CA ILE A 469 -7.79 11.10 18.14
C ILE A 469 -9.13 11.01 17.39
N ALA A 470 -9.11 10.63 16.11
CA ALA A 470 -10.28 10.63 15.24
C ALA A 470 -11.00 12.00 15.20
N ASP A 471 -10.23 13.07 15.01
CA ASP A 471 -10.73 14.44 14.82
C ASP A 471 -10.45 14.92 13.39
N PRO A 472 -11.41 14.79 12.45
CA PRO A 472 -11.23 15.28 11.08
C PRO A 472 -11.15 16.82 11.00
N LYS A 473 -11.52 17.54 12.07
CA LYS A 473 -11.44 19.00 12.13
C LYS A 473 -10.09 19.48 12.65
N ALA A 474 -9.21 18.59 13.11
CA ALA A 474 -7.86 18.94 13.49
C ALA A 474 -7.11 19.62 12.34
N LYS A 475 -6.23 20.56 12.69
CA LYS A 475 -5.43 21.35 11.75
C LYS A 475 -3.94 21.24 12.07
N GLY A 476 -3.14 21.39 11.04
CA GLY A 476 -1.69 21.50 11.16
C GLY A 476 -1.27 22.75 11.92
N VAL A 477 -0.20 22.64 12.71
CA VAL A 477 0.42 23.76 13.42
C VAL A 477 1.91 23.72 13.17
N VAL A 478 2.50 24.85 12.79
CA VAL A 478 3.96 25.04 12.72
C VAL A 478 4.33 26.12 13.72
N CYS A 479 5.11 25.75 14.74
CA CYS A 479 5.63 26.65 15.77
C CYS A 479 7.12 26.89 15.53
N GLY A 480 7.63 28.07 15.89
CA GLY A 480 9.05 28.41 15.76
C GLY A 480 9.47 29.09 14.45
N LEU A 481 8.53 29.66 13.69
CA LEU A 481 8.84 30.33 12.44
C LEU A 481 9.61 31.64 12.67
N THR A 482 10.59 31.89 11.81
CA THR A 482 11.32 33.16 11.69
C THR A 482 11.09 33.77 10.30
N LEU A 483 11.71 34.91 10.01
CA LEU A 483 11.69 35.52 8.68
C LEU A 483 12.68 34.85 7.69
N ASP A 484 13.35 33.77 8.08
CA ASP A 484 14.27 33.04 7.20
C ASP A 484 13.50 32.27 6.13
N THR A 485 13.84 32.50 4.88
CA THR A 485 13.27 31.81 3.71
C THR A 485 14.34 31.07 2.90
N SER A 486 15.48 30.77 3.54
CA SER A 486 16.62 30.10 2.92
C SER A 486 16.35 28.61 2.65
N GLU A 487 17.21 27.99 1.85
CA GLU A 487 17.20 26.54 1.67
C GLU A 487 17.45 25.79 3.00
N LYS A 488 18.22 26.38 3.92
CA LYS A 488 18.50 25.82 5.24
C LYS A 488 17.24 25.81 6.11
N GLN A 489 16.42 26.86 6.03
CA GLN A 489 15.13 26.89 6.71
C GLN A 489 14.21 25.78 6.20
N LEU A 490 14.12 25.60 4.87
CA LEU A 490 13.31 24.53 4.31
C LEU A 490 13.77 23.15 4.79
N ALA A 491 15.07 22.91 4.82
CA ALA A 491 15.62 21.65 5.32
C ALA A 491 15.21 21.39 6.78
N ARG A 492 15.29 22.42 7.66
CA ARG A 492 14.82 22.31 9.07
C ARG A 492 13.32 22.07 9.17
N LEU A 493 12.51 22.78 8.37
CA LEU A 493 11.05 22.59 8.37
C LEU A 493 10.66 21.20 7.88
N TYR A 494 11.35 20.69 6.86
CA TYR A 494 11.21 19.31 6.38
C TYR A 494 11.56 18.29 7.48
N LEU A 495 12.69 18.46 8.19
CA LEU A 495 13.05 17.60 9.32
C LEU A 495 12.01 17.68 10.45
N ALA A 496 11.56 18.88 10.82
CA ALA A 496 10.53 19.06 11.85
C ALA A 496 9.20 18.40 11.45
N THR A 497 8.90 18.37 10.15
CA THR A 497 7.72 17.67 9.60
C THR A 497 7.88 16.15 9.68
N ILE A 498 9.05 15.60 9.33
CA ILE A 498 9.37 14.17 9.55
C ILE A 498 9.15 13.81 11.01
N GLN A 499 9.70 14.60 11.93
CA GLN A 499 9.55 14.38 13.36
C GLN A 499 8.09 14.48 13.81
N GLY A 500 7.33 15.47 13.32
CA GLY A 500 5.89 15.59 13.57
C GLY A 500 5.13 14.33 13.18
N ILE A 501 5.39 13.79 11.99
CA ILE A 501 4.82 12.53 11.51
C ILE A 501 5.21 11.36 12.42
N ALA A 502 6.48 11.25 12.80
CA ALA A 502 6.99 10.22 13.71
C ALA A 502 6.38 10.31 15.12
N TYR A 503 6.18 11.51 15.67
CA TYR A 503 5.47 11.71 16.94
C TYR A 503 4.00 11.25 16.85
N GLY A 504 3.35 11.49 15.71
CA GLY A 504 2.02 10.93 15.44
C GLY A 504 2.03 9.40 15.41
N THR A 505 3.05 8.78 14.80
CA THR A 505 3.22 7.31 14.84
C THR A 505 3.45 6.82 16.28
N ARG A 506 4.32 7.47 17.05
CA ARG A 506 4.53 7.15 18.47
C ARG A 506 3.23 7.21 19.25
N HIS A 507 2.41 8.23 19.02
CA HIS A 507 1.11 8.37 19.67
C HIS A 507 0.17 7.21 19.34
N ILE A 508 0.14 6.75 18.08
CA ILE A 508 -0.63 5.57 17.68
C ILE A 508 -0.12 4.32 18.38
N VAL A 509 1.20 4.09 18.40
CA VAL A 509 1.81 2.90 19.03
C VAL A 509 1.53 2.88 20.54
N GLU A 510 1.78 3.99 21.24
CA GLU A 510 1.52 4.10 22.68
C GLU A 510 0.03 3.91 23.00
N HIS A 511 -0.87 4.47 22.19
CA HIS A 511 -2.32 4.31 22.35
C HIS A 511 -2.77 2.86 22.12
N CYS A 512 -2.24 2.19 21.09
CA CYS A 512 -2.52 0.77 20.85
C CYS A 512 -2.03 -0.10 22.01
N ASN A 513 -0.81 0.14 22.51
CA ASN A 513 -0.24 -0.61 23.63
C ASN A 513 -1.00 -0.38 24.94
N ALA A 514 -1.47 0.85 25.18
CA ALA A 514 -2.32 1.16 26.33
C ALA A 514 -3.68 0.43 26.30
N ASN A 515 -4.11 -0.06 25.12
CA ASN A 515 -5.38 -0.76 24.91
C ASN A 515 -5.19 -2.26 24.54
N GLY A 516 -4.07 -2.87 24.92
CA GLY A 516 -3.90 -4.33 24.92
C GLY A 516 -2.89 -4.89 23.92
N HIS A 517 -2.42 -4.09 22.96
CA HIS A 517 -1.27 -4.50 22.14
C HIS A 517 0.03 -4.50 22.94
N LYS A 518 1.06 -5.18 22.42
CA LYS A 518 2.41 -5.22 22.99
C LYS A 518 3.47 -4.92 21.92
N ILE A 519 3.21 -3.91 21.10
CA ILE A 519 4.06 -3.55 19.97
C ILE A 519 5.41 -3.07 20.50
N ASP A 520 6.47 -3.80 20.14
CA ASP A 520 7.85 -3.46 20.43
C ASP A 520 8.73 -3.42 19.18
N THR A 521 8.22 -3.88 18.03
CA THR A 521 8.93 -3.96 16.76
C THR A 521 8.09 -3.39 15.64
N LEU A 522 8.68 -2.55 14.79
CA LEU A 522 8.01 -2.01 13.62
C LEU A 522 8.61 -2.60 12.34
N LEU A 523 7.77 -2.76 11.32
CA LEU A 523 8.20 -3.10 9.97
C LEU A 523 7.74 -1.99 9.04
N ALA A 524 8.60 -1.49 8.16
CA ALA A 524 8.24 -0.38 7.28
C ALA A 524 8.40 -0.73 5.80
N CYS A 525 7.38 -0.42 5.01
CA CYS A 525 7.38 -0.58 3.57
C CYS A 525 6.82 0.66 2.86
N GLY A 526 6.84 0.65 1.52
CA GLY A 526 6.35 1.74 0.70
C GLY A 526 7.40 2.81 0.36
N GLY A 527 6.98 3.91 -0.26
CA GLY A 527 7.89 4.89 -0.86
C GLY A 527 8.74 5.63 0.18
N LEU A 528 8.17 6.02 1.31
CA LEU A 528 8.88 6.76 2.35
C LEU A 528 9.89 5.91 3.11
N SER A 529 9.76 4.57 3.10
CA SER A 529 10.73 3.71 3.77
C SER A 529 12.11 3.71 3.09
N LYS A 530 12.18 4.22 1.84
CA LYS A 530 13.44 4.46 1.12
C LYS A 530 14.21 5.68 1.65
N ASN A 531 13.59 6.52 2.48
CA ASN A 531 14.21 7.69 3.08
C ASN A 531 14.85 7.32 4.44
N ALA A 532 16.17 7.16 4.45
CA ALA A 532 16.91 6.73 5.63
C ALA A 532 16.71 7.65 6.85
N LEU A 533 16.66 8.97 6.63
CA LEU A 533 16.42 9.93 7.71
C LEU A 533 15.01 9.77 8.30
N PHE A 534 14.01 9.57 7.44
CA PHE A 534 12.63 9.32 7.88
C PHE A 534 12.58 8.10 8.80
N ILE A 535 13.18 6.98 8.39
CA ILE A 535 13.15 5.74 9.17
C ILE A 535 13.99 5.85 10.46
N GLN A 536 15.16 6.50 10.42
CA GLN A 536 15.96 6.70 11.64
C GLN A 536 15.23 7.57 12.67
N GLU A 537 14.62 8.68 12.26
CA GLU A 537 13.85 9.54 13.18
C GLU A 537 12.64 8.79 13.76
N HIS A 538 11.96 7.93 12.98
CA HIS A 538 10.89 7.07 13.52
C HIS A 538 11.43 6.10 14.59
N ALA A 539 12.56 5.43 14.32
CA ALA A 539 13.17 4.51 15.30
C ALA A 539 13.54 5.25 16.59
N ASP A 540 14.19 6.41 16.48
CA ASP A 540 14.64 7.23 17.61
C ASP A 540 13.48 7.78 18.44
N ILE A 541 12.40 8.22 17.78
CA ILE A 541 11.23 8.83 18.44
C ILE A 541 10.38 7.79 19.15
N ILE A 542 10.11 6.65 18.49
CA ILE A 542 9.23 5.60 19.02
C ILE A 542 9.97 4.74 20.05
N GLY A 543 11.29 4.58 19.89
CA GLY A 543 12.12 3.77 20.76
C GLY A 543 12.09 2.27 20.44
N CYS A 544 11.67 1.90 19.23
CA CYS A 544 11.57 0.52 18.74
C CYS A 544 12.48 0.30 17.52
N PRO A 545 13.04 -0.91 17.33
CA PRO A 545 13.67 -1.27 16.06
C PRO A 545 12.65 -1.20 14.91
N ILE A 546 13.11 -0.73 13.76
CA ILE A 546 12.36 -0.73 12.51
C ILE A 546 13.05 -1.67 11.52
N ILE A 547 12.32 -2.67 11.04
CA ILE A 547 12.82 -3.62 10.06
C ILE A 547 12.33 -3.22 8.67
N LEU A 548 13.28 -3.10 7.75
CA LEU A 548 13.03 -2.91 6.33
C LEU A 548 13.13 -4.28 5.62
N PRO A 549 12.14 -4.67 4.80
CA PRO A 549 12.17 -5.93 4.08
C PRO A 549 13.28 -5.93 3.01
N ARG A 550 13.72 -7.13 2.61
CA ARG A 550 14.65 -7.32 1.49
C ARG A 550 14.08 -6.78 0.19
N GLU A 551 12.80 -7.08 -0.07
CA GLU A 551 12.09 -6.62 -1.25
C GLU A 551 11.39 -5.29 -0.98
N SER A 552 11.75 -4.26 -1.76
CA SER A 552 11.17 -2.93 -1.63
C SER A 552 9.74 -2.82 -2.17
N GLU A 553 9.34 -3.73 -3.07
CA GLU A 553 8.00 -3.80 -3.66
C GLU A 553 7.07 -4.70 -2.84
N SER A 554 6.87 -4.35 -1.57
CA SER A 554 6.19 -5.23 -0.61
C SER A 554 4.72 -5.49 -0.92
N VAL A 555 3.99 -4.54 -1.51
CA VAL A 555 2.59 -4.75 -1.93
C VAL A 555 2.51 -5.79 -3.05
N LEU A 556 3.42 -5.73 -4.03
CA LEU A 556 3.52 -6.75 -5.08
C LEU A 556 3.90 -8.12 -4.50
N LEU A 557 4.82 -8.17 -3.54
CA LEU A 557 5.19 -9.42 -2.86
C LEU A 557 4.00 -10.00 -2.08
N GLY A 558 3.26 -9.17 -1.35
CA GLY A 558 2.04 -9.57 -0.65
C GLY A 558 0.98 -10.15 -1.58
N ALA A 559 0.75 -9.49 -2.72
CA ALA A 559 -0.15 -10.02 -3.75
C ALA A 559 0.36 -11.35 -4.34
N ALA A 560 1.66 -11.49 -4.59
CA ALA A 560 2.25 -12.75 -5.07
C ALA A 560 2.13 -13.89 -4.06
N ILE A 561 2.22 -13.59 -2.75
CA ILE A 561 1.97 -14.55 -1.66
C ILE A 561 0.55 -15.11 -1.75
N LEU A 562 -0.47 -14.29 -2.03
CA LEU A 562 -1.85 -14.75 -2.24
C LEU A 562 -1.92 -15.75 -3.41
N GLY A 563 -1.23 -15.45 -4.51
CA GLY A 563 -1.13 -16.35 -5.66
C GLY A 563 -0.43 -17.67 -5.34
N ALA A 564 0.59 -17.66 -4.48
CA ALA A 564 1.30 -18.85 -4.05
C ALA A 564 0.45 -19.78 -3.16
N VAL A 565 -0.38 -19.20 -2.29
CA VAL A 565 -1.36 -19.94 -1.48
C VAL A 565 -2.44 -20.54 -2.38
N ALA A 566 -3.00 -19.75 -3.30
CA ALA A 566 -4.00 -20.24 -4.26
C ALA A 566 -3.47 -21.37 -5.15
N ALA A 567 -2.18 -21.32 -5.51
CA ALA A 567 -1.48 -22.37 -6.24
C ALA A 567 -1.20 -23.63 -5.40
N LYS A 568 -1.57 -23.63 -4.11
CA LYS A 568 -1.30 -24.71 -3.15
C LYS A 568 0.19 -25.04 -3.01
N LYS A 569 1.07 -24.08 -3.30
CA LYS A 569 2.50 -24.21 -3.00
C LYS A 569 2.74 -24.22 -1.50
N TYR A 570 1.95 -23.43 -0.77
CA TYR A 570 1.92 -23.35 0.68
C TYR A 570 0.53 -23.70 1.19
N SER A 571 0.45 -24.26 2.40
CA SER A 571 -0.80 -24.74 2.98
C SER A 571 -1.68 -23.60 3.50
N CYS A 572 -1.06 -22.51 3.92
CA CYS A 572 -1.71 -21.32 4.45
C CYS A 572 -0.86 -20.06 4.18
N LEU A 573 -1.43 -18.89 4.43
CA LEU A 573 -0.80 -17.58 4.26
C LEU A 573 0.39 -17.41 5.21
N SER A 574 0.29 -17.89 6.45
CA SER A 574 1.41 -17.81 7.41
C SER A 574 2.65 -18.55 6.89
N ASP A 575 2.50 -19.76 6.37
CA ASP A 575 3.61 -20.53 5.78
C ASP A 575 4.22 -19.80 4.58
N ALA A 576 3.36 -19.23 3.72
CA ALA A 576 3.80 -18.48 2.55
C ALA A 576 4.56 -17.20 2.95
N MET A 577 4.07 -16.42 3.92
CA MET A 577 4.74 -15.24 4.44
C MET A 577 6.13 -15.60 4.98
N LYS A 578 6.24 -16.63 5.83
CA LYS A 578 7.54 -17.08 6.38
C LYS A 578 8.55 -17.50 5.30
N ALA A 579 8.08 -18.08 4.20
CA ALA A 579 8.94 -18.54 3.13
C ALA A 579 9.37 -17.41 2.16
N LEU A 580 8.48 -16.45 1.91
CA LEU A 580 8.63 -15.44 0.86
C LEU A 580 9.07 -14.07 1.40
N ASN A 581 8.73 -13.74 2.65
CA ASN A 581 9.26 -12.57 3.34
C ASN A 581 10.72 -12.79 3.76
N ALA A 582 11.47 -11.70 3.86
CA ALA A 582 12.83 -11.72 4.40
C ALA A 582 13.22 -10.33 4.88
N ALA A 583 13.89 -10.25 6.03
CA ALA A 583 14.51 -9.01 6.48
C ALA A 583 15.62 -8.57 5.51
N GLY A 584 15.69 -7.26 5.28
CA GLY A 584 16.77 -6.59 4.57
C GLY A 584 17.69 -5.88 5.56
N GLN A 585 17.18 -4.83 6.22
CA GLN A 585 17.94 -4.01 7.15
C GLN A 585 17.17 -3.80 8.45
N VAL A 586 17.88 -3.80 9.58
CA VAL A 586 17.32 -3.42 10.89
C VAL A 586 17.88 -2.08 11.29
N ILE A 587 16.99 -1.11 11.52
CA ILE A 587 17.33 0.22 12.01
C ILE A 587 17.00 0.26 13.50
N HIS A 588 18.03 0.45 14.32
CA HIS A 588 17.86 0.57 15.77
C HIS A 588 17.74 2.04 16.18
N PRO A 589 16.98 2.32 17.26
CA PRO A 589 17.04 3.61 17.91
C PRO A 589 18.47 3.95 18.32
N SER A 590 18.80 5.24 18.30
CA SER A 590 20.08 5.77 18.72
C SER A 590 20.43 5.32 20.13
N LYS A 591 21.67 4.86 20.32
CA LYS A 591 22.21 4.48 21.63
C LYS A 591 22.56 5.69 22.49
N ASP A 592 22.55 6.89 21.92
CA ASP A 592 22.82 8.12 22.67
C ASP A 592 21.57 8.50 23.50
N PRO A 593 21.65 8.46 24.85
CA PRO A 593 20.49 8.77 25.70
C PRO A 593 19.99 10.21 25.54
N ARG A 594 20.82 11.12 25.01
CA ARG A 594 20.43 12.51 24.74
C ARG A 594 19.39 12.61 23.64
N VAL A 595 19.46 11.72 22.64
CA VAL A 595 18.50 11.67 21.51
C VAL A 595 17.12 11.29 22.01
N LYS A 596 17.01 10.20 22.79
CA LYS A 596 15.74 9.81 23.41
C LYS A 596 15.18 10.91 24.30
N LYS A 597 15.99 11.49 25.19
CA LYS A 597 15.58 12.59 26.07
C LYS A 597 15.03 13.79 25.29
N TYR A 598 15.67 14.13 24.16
CA TYR A 598 15.25 15.21 23.28
C TYR A 598 13.89 14.94 22.64
N HIS A 599 13.70 13.74 22.07
CA HIS A 599 12.43 13.36 21.46
C HIS A 599 11.31 13.20 22.48
N ASP A 600 11.58 12.72 23.70
CA ASP A 600 10.60 12.69 24.78
C ASP A 600 10.11 14.11 25.13
N ALA A 601 11.01 15.10 25.17
CA ALA A 601 10.64 16.49 25.39
C ALA A 601 9.79 17.07 24.23
N LYS A 602 10.19 16.82 22.98
CA LYS A 602 9.43 17.26 21.80
C LYS A 602 8.08 16.55 21.66
N TYR A 603 7.97 15.31 22.10
CA TYR A 603 6.71 14.57 22.12
C TYR A 603 5.71 15.19 23.10
N GLN A 604 6.16 15.66 24.28
CA GLN A 604 5.30 16.43 25.19
C GLN A 604 4.79 17.73 24.53
N ILE A 605 5.65 18.43 23.79
CA ILE A 605 5.26 19.63 23.04
C ILE A 605 4.25 19.27 21.95
N PHE A 606 4.47 18.19 21.20
CA PHE A 606 3.54 17.70 20.19
C PHE A 606 2.13 17.46 20.74
N LEU A 607 2.01 16.80 21.90
CA LEU A 607 0.73 16.57 22.57
C LEU A 607 0.08 17.89 23.04
N GLU A 608 0.89 18.83 23.52
CA GLU A 608 0.42 20.14 23.98
C GLU A 608 -0.09 21.01 22.81
N LEU A 609 0.54 20.97 21.63
CA LEU A 609 0.07 21.71 20.45
C LEU A 609 -1.36 21.32 20.07
N TYR A 610 -1.72 20.04 20.17
CA TYR A 610 -3.10 19.60 19.93
C TYR A 610 -4.08 20.15 20.98
N LYS A 611 -3.71 20.09 22.27
CA LYS A 611 -4.53 20.64 23.37
C LYS A 611 -4.75 22.15 23.23
N GLN A 612 -3.71 22.89 22.85
CA GLN A 612 -3.79 24.33 22.59
C GLN A 612 -4.77 24.64 21.46
N GLN A 613 -4.73 23.85 20.38
CA GLN A 613 -5.66 24.01 19.26
C GLN A 613 -7.12 23.81 19.71
N LEU A 614 -7.41 22.80 20.54
CA LEU A 614 -8.75 22.60 21.09
C LEU A 614 -9.22 23.79 21.92
N SER A 615 -8.35 24.33 22.77
CA SER A 615 -8.63 25.53 23.57
C SER A 615 -8.95 26.74 22.68
N GLN A 616 -8.14 27.00 21.65
CA GLN A 616 -8.35 28.08 20.68
C GLN A 616 -9.70 27.94 19.95
N ARG A 617 -10.04 26.72 19.51
CA ARG A 617 -11.34 26.42 18.88
C ARG A 617 -12.51 26.71 19.82
N SER A 618 -12.40 26.35 21.09
CA SER A 618 -13.42 26.64 22.11
C SER A 618 -13.59 28.14 22.34
N ILE A 619 -12.49 28.90 22.43
CA ILE A 619 -12.53 30.36 22.60
C ILE A 619 -13.25 31.02 21.42
N MET A 620 -12.94 30.62 20.19
CA MET A 620 -13.60 31.17 19.00
C MET A 620 -15.07 30.77 18.91
N ALA A 621 -15.43 29.54 19.28
CA ALA A 621 -16.83 29.10 19.33
C ALA A 621 -17.63 29.93 20.35
N GLN A 622 -17.07 30.23 21.52
CA GLN A 622 -17.70 31.09 22.53
C GLN A 622 -17.83 32.54 22.05
N ALA A 623 -16.86 33.07 21.31
CA ALA A 623 -16.93 34.42 20.78
C ALA A 623 -17.96 34.60 19.64
N LEU A 624 -18.36 33.49 19.00
CA LEU A 624 -19.34 33.47 17.91
C LEU A 624 -20.75 33.04 18.34
N ALA A 625 -20.89 32.47 19.55
CA ALA A 625 -22.17 32.11 20.16
C ALA A 625 -22.84 33.35 20.76
#